data_AF-A0A2V3IDY4-F1
#
_entry.id   AF-A0A2V3IDY4-F1
#
_cell.length_a   1.000
_cell.length_b   1.000
_cell.length_c   1.000
_cell.angle_alpha   90.00
_cell.angle_beta   90.00
_cell.angle_gamma   90.00
#
_symmetry.space_group_name_H-M   'P 1'
#
loop_
_entity.id
_entity.type
_entity.pdbx_description
1 polymer ?
#
loop_
_entity_poly.entity_id
_entity_poly.type
_entity_poly.pdbx_seq_one_letter_code
_entity_poly.pdbx_strand_id
1 'polypeptide(L)'
;MASLKWVTYSGGPQPANLVEAGYRGNGSKTYVARGEIGGELAIGKFQNGTSYIPWNGKENNVSPCELLVCDKPDELLWIPASNGEVPNGAIDGGHRQDGLPFYVGHAKHESEMLPGRVFPLDKCIYVGTGWKVYRKSEYEVLVAKSYVLPTEK
;
A
#
# COMPACT_ATOMS: atom_id res chain seq x y z
N MET A 1 9.40 -1.32 -19.09
CA MET A 1 9.45 -1.29 -17.62
C MET A 1 8.52 -0.20 -17.14
N ALA A 2 7.59 -0.55 -16.24
CA ALA A 2 6.74 0.39 -15.55
C ALA A 2 7.59 1.43 -14.84
N SER A 3 7.26 2.71 -15.05
CA SER A 3 7.81 3.81 -14.28
C SER A 3 6.96 3.94 -13.01
N LEU A 4 7.39 3.24 -11.96
CA LEU A 4 6.79 3.30 -10.63
C LEU A 4 7.60 4.26 -9.76
N LYS A 5 6.95 5.26 -9.17
CA LYS A 5 7.63 6.26 -8.34
C LYS A 5 6.77 6.73 -7.17
N TRP A 6 7.44 7.08 -6.09
CA TRP A 6 6.85 7.78 -4.96
C TRP A 6 6.93 9.28 -5.22
N VAL A 7 5.81 9.98 -5.14
CA VAL A 7 5.73 11.43 -5.40
C VAL A 7 5.27 12.13 -4.13
N THR A 8 6.07 13.06 -3.62
CA THR A 8 5.70 13.90 -2.47
C THR A 8 4.44 14.70 -2.78
N TYR A 9 3.50 14.67 -1.85
CA TYR A 9 2.24 15.41 -1.87
C TYR A 9 2.03 16.12 -0.53
N SER A 10 1.99 17.45 -0.58
CA SER A 10 1.77 18.34 0.56
C SER A 10 0.48 19.17 0.43
N GLY A 11 -0.35 18.85 -0.57
CA GLY A 11 -1.55 19.61 -0.94
C GLY A 11 -1.51 20.10 -2.39
N GLY A 12 -2.65 20.60 -2.88
CA GLY A 12 -2.80 21.08 -4.26
C GLY A 12 -3.33 20.01 -5.23
N PRO A 13 -3.13 20.20 -6.55
CA PRO A 13 -3.62 19.27 -7.56
C PRO A 13 -3.10 17.85 -7.34
N GLN A 14 -4.01 16.89 -7.36
CA GLN A 14 -3.65 15.48 -7.24
C GLN A 14 -2.82 15.03 -8.47
N PRO A 15 -1.71 14.31 -8.28
CA PRO A 15 -0.97 13.73 -9.39
C PRO A 15 -1.84 12.78 -10.24
N ALA A 16 -1.58 12.74 -11.54
CA ALA A 16 -2.15 11.72 -12.42
C ALA A 16 -1.54 10.34 -12.11
N ASN A 17 -2.18 9.28 -12.60
CA ASN A 17 -1.66 7.91 -12.58
C ASN A 17 -1.38 7.35 -11.18
N LEU A 18 -2.17 7.74 -10.17
CA LEU A 18 -2.09 7.14 -8.84
C LEU A 18 -2.40 5.63 -8.91
N VAL A 19 -1.64 4.83 -8.18
CA VAL A 19 -1.91 3.39 -8.05
C VAL A 19 -3.14 3.18 -7.16
N GLU A 20 -4.23 2.75 -7.78
CA GLU A 20 -5.45 2.31 -7.10
C GLU A 20 -5.16 1.06 -6.25
N ALA A 21 -5.57 1.09 -4.99
CA ALA A 21 -5.20 0.09 -3.99
C ALA A 21 -6.39 -0.49 -3.22
N GLY A 22 -7.59 -0.07 -3.57
CA GLY A 22 -8.80 -0.54 -2.93
C GLY A 22 -9.96 0.42 -3.08
N TYR A 23 -11.04 0.10 -2.38
CA TYR A 23 -12.31 0.81 -2.46
C TYR A 23 -12.99 0.85 -1.08
N ARG A 24 -13.78 1.89 -0.85
CA ARG A 24 -14.64 2.04 0.33
C ARG A 24 -15.96 1.32 0.12
N GLY A 25 -16.76 1.16 1.17
CA GLY A 25 -18.07 0.50 1.10
C GLY A 25 -19.07 1.17 0.14
N ASN A 26 -18.87 2.45 -0.18
CA ASN A 26 -19.64 3.20 -1.17
C ASN A 26 -19.07 3.11 -2.61
N GLY A 27 -18.06 2.26 -2.85
CA GLY A 27 -17.39 2.11 -4.14
C GLY A 27 -16.34 3.17 -4.47
N SER A 28 -16.12 4.17 -3.60
CA SER A 28 -15.09 5.19 -3.83
C SER A 28 -13.70 4.57 -3.79
N LYS A 29 -12.89 4.86 -4.80
CA LYS A 29 -11.51 4.38 -4.91
C LYS A 29 -10.60 5.01 -3.86
N THR A 30 -9.57 4.26 -3.49
CA THR A 30 -8.47 4.70 -2.64
C THR A 30 -7.14 4.35 -3.30
N TYR A 31 -6.11 5.12 -3.00
CA TYR A 31 -4.80 4.98 -3.64
C TYR A 31 -3.71 4.69 -2.61
N VAL A 32 -2.58 4.12 -3.05
CA VAL A 32 -1.44 3.88 -2.15
C VAL A 32 -0.82 5.21 -1.74
N ALA A 33 -0.74 5.43 -0.43
CA ALA A 33 0.10 6.49 0.15
C ALA A 33 1.06 5.90 1.18
N ARG A 34 2.18 6.58 1.37
CA ARG A 34 3.03 6.39 2.55
C ARG A 34 3.38 7.74 3.17
N GLY A 35 3.74 7.73 4.44
CA GLY A 35 4.18 8.94 5.13
C GLY A 35 4.99 8.60 6.38
N GLU A 36 5.84 9.54 6.78
CA GLU A 36 6.61 9.42 8.02
C GLU A 36 5.71 9.70 9.23
N ILE A 37 5.71 8.78 10.19
CA ILE A 37 4.94 8.89 11.42
C ILE A 37 5.69 8.15 12.54
N GLY A 38 5.89 8.83 13.67
CA GLY A 38 6.58 8.22 14.82
C GLY A 38 8.04 7.80 14.56
N GLY A 39 8.70 8.40 13.56
CA GLY A 39 10.08 8.07 13.18
C GLY A 39 10.21 6.86 12.24
N GLU A 40 9.10 6.33 11.72
CA GLU A 40 9.10 5.28 10.70
C GLU A 40 8.26 5.67 9.48
N LEU A 41 8.52 5.02 8.36
CA LEU A 41 7.70 5.13 7.16
C LEU A 41 6.54 4.13 7.23
N ALA A 42 5.31 4.58 6.96
CA ALA A 42 4.15 3.70 6.98
C ALA A 42 3.24 3.90 5.76
N ILE A 43 2.70 2.79 5.24
CA ILE A 43 1.75 2.77 4.10
C ILE A 43 0.31 2.76 4.61
N GLY A 44 -0.53 3.52 3.93
CA GLY A 44 -1.97 3.54 4.09
C GLY A 44 -2.68 3.98 2.81
N LYS A 45 -3.81 4.67 2.96
CA LYS A 45 -4.65 5.10 1.84
C LYS A 45 -4.59 6.60 1.62
N PHE A 46 -4.69 7.01 0.37
CA PHE A 46 -5.02 8.38 -0.02
C PHE A 46 -6.44 8.44 -0.57
N GLN A 47 -7.21 9.42 -0.09
CA GLN A 47 -8.57 9.67 -0.53
C GLN A 47 -8.93 11.15 -0.34
N ASN A 48 -9.50 11.77 -1.38
CA ASN A 48 -10.03 13.13 -1.34
C ASN A 48 -9.02 14.18 -0.82
N GLY A 49 -7.76 14.10 -1.28
CA GLY A 49 -6.72 15.05 -0.86
C GLY A 49 -6.03 14.74 0.47
N THR A 50 -6.44 13.68 1.17
CA THR A 50 -5.92 13.35 2.51
C THR A 50 -5.32 11.95 2.51
N SER A 51 -4.15 11.80 3.15
CA SER A 51 -3.57 10.50 3.46
C SER A 51 -4.02 10.03 4.84
N TYR A 52 -4.28 8.73 4.97
CA TYR A 52 -4.71 8.06 6.18
C TYR A 52 -3.80 6.84 6.41
N ILE A 53 -2.93 6.92 7.41
CA ILE A 53 -1.82 5.98 7.67
C ILE A 53 -2.10 5.16 8.94
N PRO A 54 -2.26 3.83 8.83
CA PRO A 54 -2.40 2.91 9.95
C PRO A 54 -1.09 2.81 10.76
N TRP A 55 -1.10 3.36 11.96
CA TRP A 55 0.07 3.37 12.85
C TRP A 55 -0.32 3.39 14.33
N ASN A 56 0.36 2.55 15.12
CA ASN A 56 0.20 2.43 16.57
C ASN A 56 -1.28 2.33 17.04
N GLY A 57 -2.03 1.41 16.41
CA GLY A 57 -3.43 1.13 16.76
C GLY A 57 -4.46 2.13 16.22
N LYS A 58 -4.03 3.23 15.60
CA LYS A 58 -4.90 4.29 15.06
C LYS A 58 -4.63 4.54 13.57
N GLU A 59 -5.66 4.95 12.84
CA GLU A 59 -5.51 5.53 11.49
C GLU A 59 -5.26 7.03 11.63
N ASN A 60 -4.15 7.54 11.08
CA ASN A 60 -3.67 8.90 11.30
C ASN A 60 -3.62 9.69 10.01
N ASN A 61 -3.98 10.97 10.05
CA ASN A 61 -3.78 11.86 8.91
C ASN A 61 -2.32 12.27 8.87
N VAL A 62 -1.63 12.03 7.74
CA VAL A 62 -0.20 12.38 7.58
C VAL A 62 -0.03 13.34 6.41
N SER A 63 0.65 14.45 6.66
CA SER A 63 1.05 15.43 5.64
C SER A 63 2.38 16.07 6.04
N PRO A 64 3.36 16.22 5.14
CA PRO A 64 3.34 15.72 3.76
C PRO A 64 3.32 14.19 3.72
N CYS A 65 2.88 13.65 2.59
CA CYS A 65 2.90 12.22 2.31
C CYS A 65 3.56 11.97 0.95
N GLU A 66 3.75 10.71 0.57
CA GLU A 66 4.13 10.31 -0.76
C GLU A 66 3.04 9.42 -1.36
N LEU A 67 2.70 9.66 -2.63
CA LEU A 67 1.72 8.88 -3.37
C LEU A 67 2.46 7.97 -4.36
N LEU A 68 2.05 6.71 -4.44
CA LEU A 68 2.59 5.80 -5.45
C LEU A 68 1.93 6.09 -6.79
N VAL A 69 2.72 6.38 -7.80
CA VAL A 69 2.25 6.62 -9.16
C VAL A 69 2.91 5.66 -10.14
N CYS A 70 2.15 5.22 -11.13
CA CYS A 70 2.62 4.27 -12.14
C CYS A 70 2.15 4.68 -13.53
N ASP A 71 3.07 4.95 -14.44
CA ASP A 71 2.72 5.32 -15.82
C ASP A 71 2.17 4.15 -16.66
N LYS A 72 2.23 2.92 -16.12
CA LYS A 72 1.75 1.67 -16.74
C LYS A 72 1.08 0.77 -15.71
N PRO A 73 -0.14 1.11 -15.24
CA PRO A 73 -0.83 0.34 -14.21
C PRO A 73 -1.14 -1.10 -14.65
N ASP A 74 -1.21 -1.36 -15.96
CA ASP A 74 -1.35 -2.68 -16.56
C ASP A 74 -0.11 -3.56 -16.37
N GLU A 75 1.06 -3.01 -16.00
CA GLU A 75 2.25 -3.76 -15.62
C GLU A 75 2.26 -4.14 -14.12
N LEU A 76 1.21 -3.80 -13.35
CA LEU A 76 1.06 -4.19 -11.95
C LEU A 76 0.02 -5.30 -11.78
N LEU A 77 0.21 -6.12 -10.74
CA LEU A 77 -0.71 -7.19 -10.33
C LEU A 77 -0.91 -7.14 -8.82
N TRP A 78 -2.14 -7.45 -8.40
CA TRP A 78 -2.43 -7.82 -7.03
C TRP A 78 -2.43 -9.35 -6.95
N ILE A 79 -1.52 -9.90 -6.16
CA ILE A 79 -1.33 -11.35 -6.04
C ILE A 79 -1.80 -11.80 -4.65
N PRO A 80 -2.77 -12.73 -4.55
CA PRO A 80 -3.18 -13.31 -3.28
C PRO A 80 -2.02 -13.93 -2.52
N ALA A 81 -1.95 -13.67 -1.23
CA ALA A 81 -0.95 -14.19 -0.32
C ALA A 81 -1.53 -14.30 1.10
N SER A 82 -0.85 -15.04 1.96
CA SER A 82 -1.26 -15.14 3.36
C SER A 82 -0.09 -15.40 4.30
N ASN A 83 -0.30 -15.17 5.60
CA ASN A 83 0.58 -15.66 6.67
C ASN A 83 2.08 -15.32 6.50
N GLY A 84 2.38 -14.17 5.93
CA GLY A 84 3.74 -13.67 5.71
C GLY A 84 4.32 -13.97 4.34
N GLU A 85 3.60 -14.70 3.48
CA GLU A 85 3.99 -14.90 2.08
C GLU A 85 4.10 -13.57 1.35
N VAL A 86 5.18 -13.45 0.57
CA VAL A 86 5.45 -12.31 -0.31
C VAL A 86 5.92 -12.86 -1.66
N PRO A 87 5.20 -12.60 -2.75
CA PRO A 87 5.58 -13.04 -4.09
C PRO A 87 6.85 -12.35 -4.60
N ASN A 88 7.55 -13.00 -5.53
CA ASN A 88 8.64 -12.36 -6.27
C ASN A 88 8.14 -11.12 -7.01
N GLY A 89 8.93 -10.04 -6.97
CA GLY A 89 8.56 -8.77 -7.59
C GLY A 89 7.60 -7.90 -6.79
N ALA A 90 7.34 -8.24 -5.52
CA ALA A 90 6.58 -7.40 -4.62
C ALA A 90 7.16 -5.98 -4.55
N ILE A 91 6.29 -4.98 -4.61
CA ILE A 91 6.68 -3.58 -4.51
C ILE A 91 7.11 -3.27 -3.08
N ASP A 92 8.37 -2.85 -2.95
CA ASP A 92 8.96 -2.43 -1.68
C ASP A 92 8.22 -1.22 -1.12
N GLY A 93 7.75 -1.36 0.12
CA GLY A 93 7.11 -0.30 0.87
C GLY A 93 8.07 0.56 1.70
N GLY A 94 9.26 0.02 1.99
CA GLY A 94 10.23 0.57 2.92
C GLY A 94 10.68 -0.44 3.97
N HIS A 95 11.37 0.07 4.98
CA HIS A 95 11.94 -0.74 6.07
C HIS A 95 11.48 -0.20 7.42
N ARG A 96 11.26 -1.12 8.37
CA ARG A 96 11.06 -0.82 9.79
C ARG A 96 12.32 -0.22 10.39
N GLN A 97 12.21 0.33 11.60
CA GLN A 97 13.35 0.85 12.37
C GLN A 97 14.42 -0.22 12.65
N ASP A 98 14.01 -1.49 12.76
CA ASP A 98 14.90 -2.65 12.94
C ASP A 98 15.52 -3.16 11.62
N GLY A 99 15.27 -2.49 10.49
CA GLY A 99 15.80 -2.83 9.17
C GLY A 99 15.02 -3.94 8.45
N LEU A 100 13.93 -4.45 9.02
CA LEU A 100 13.10 -5.45 8.36
C LEU A 100 12.19 -4.83 7.30
N PRO A 101 12.06 -5.45 6.10
CA PRO A 101 11.26 -4.89 5.03
C PRO A 101 9.76 -5.03 5.28
N PHE A 102 8.98 -4.17 4.65
CA PHE A 102 7.55 -4.35 4.49
C PHE A 102 7.13 -4.01 3.05
N TYR A 103 6.02 -4.58 2.62
CA TYR A 103 5.58 -4.49 1.22
C TYR A 103 4.23 -3.80 1.11
N VAL A 104 3.96 -3.26 -0.07
CA VAL A 104 2.65 -2.70 -0.42
C VAL A 104 1.66 -3.85 -0.58
N GLY A 105 0.60 -3.85 0.23
CA GLY A 105 -0.50 -4.79 0.09
C GLY A 105 -1.85 -4.13 0.34
N HIS A 106 -2.92 -4.89 0.13
CA HIS A 106 -4.24 -4.54 0.63
C HIS A 106 -4.98 -5.77 1.17
N ALA A 107 -5.97 -5.54 2.02
CA ALA A 107 -6.82 -6.59 2.54
C ALA A 107 -8.26 -6.15 2.70
N LYS A 108 -9.15 -7.14 2.62
CA LYS A 108 -10.58 -6.94 2.82
C LYS A 108 -10.88 -6.67 4.30
N HIS A 109 -11.67 -5.63 4.53
CA HIS A 109 -12.27 -5.35 5.82
C HIS A 109 -13.73 -4.98 5.58
N GLU A 110 -14.65 -5.88 5.98
CA GLU A 110 -16.09 -5.73 5.70
C GLU A 110 -16.36 -5.57 4.19
N SER A 111 -16.97 -4.46 3.78
CA SER A 111 -17.24 -4.10 2.38
C SER A 111 -16.14 -3.24 1.75
N GLU A 112 -15.01 -3.05 2.43
CA GLU A 112 -13.88 -2.24 1.96
C GLU A 112 -12.70 -3.14 1.54
N MET A 113 -11.93 -2.66 0.56
CA MET A 113 -10.58 -3.14 0.29
C MET A 113 -9.61 -2.03 0.70
N LEU A 114 -8.69 -2.33 1.61
CA LEU A 114 -7.89 -1.32 2.29
C LEU A 114 -6.40 -1.56 2.08
N PRO A 115 -5.63 -0.56 1.59
CA PRO A 115 -4.18 -0.65 1.51
C PRO A 115 -3.52 -0.62 2.89
N GLY A 116 -2.35 -1.22 2.98
CA GLY A 116 -1.59 -1.33 4.20
C GLY A 116 -0.20 -1.92 4.01
N ARG A 117 0.43 -2.24 5.14
CA ARG A 117 1.79 -2.79 5.20
C ARG A 117 1.76 -4.28 5.43
N VAL A 118 2.34 -5.05 4.50
CA VAL A 118 2.56 -6.49 4.64
C VAL A 118 3.88 -6.70 5.34
N PHE A 119 3.86 -7.37 6.50
CA PHE A 119 5.02 -7.71 7.29
C PHE A 119 5.24 -9.22 7.24
N PRO A 120 6.27 -9.71 6.53
CA PRO A 120 6.51 -11.14 6.37
C PRO A 120 6.70 -11.87 7.70
N LEU A 121 7.55 -11.31 8.58
CA LEU A 121 7.89 -11.93 9.86
C LEU A 121 6.74 -11.91 10.87
N ASP A 122 5.92 -10.85 10.85
CA ASP A 122 4.71 -10.75 11.68
C ASP A 122 3.55 -11.59 11.11
N LYS A 123 3.73 -12.14 9.90
CA LYS A 123 2.78 -13.00 9.18
C LYS A 123 1.41 -12.35 8.96
N CYS A 124 1.40 -11.06 8.60
CA CYS A 124 0.16 -10.32 8.42
C CYS A 124 0.32 -9.05 7.59
N ILE A 125 -0.82 -8.47 7.22
CA ILE A 125 -0.95 -7.06 6.84
C ILE A 125 -1.62 -6.26 7.96
N TYR A 126 -1.24 -4.99 8.12
CA TYR A 126 -1.99 -4.01 8.90
C TYR A 126 -2.65 -2.99 8.00
N VAL A 127 -3.97 -2.84 8.12
CA VAL A 127 -4.82 -1.92 7.34
C VAL A 127 -5.63 -1.02 8.27
N GLY A 128 -6.05 0.16 7.80
CA GLY A 128 -6.77 1.14 8.63
C GLY A 128 -8.07 1.62 8.03
N THR A 129 -9.08 1.76 8.87
CA THR A 129 -10.34 2.45 8.56
C THR A 129 -11.05 2.84 9.84
N GLY A 130 -11.85 3.92 9.79
CA GLY A 130 -12.64 4.38 10.93
C GLY A 130 -11.81 4.67 12.18
N TRP A 131 -10.63 5.27 12.01
CA TRP A 131 -9.70 5.61 13.10
C TRP A 131 -9.08 4.41 13.83
N LYS A 132 -9.23 3.19 13.30
CA LYS A 132 -8.69 1.96 13.89
C LYS A 132 -7.76 1.25 12.92
N VAL A 133 -6.87 0.43 13.48
CA VAL A 133 -5.97 -0.46 12.73
C VAL A 133 -6.41 -1.91 12.94
N TYR A 134 -6.34 -2.69 11.86
CA TYR A 134 -6.73 -4.09 11.85
C TYR A 134 -5.60 -4.94 11.30
N ARG A 135 -5.28 -6.02 12.03
CA ARG A 135 -4.39 -7.08 11.57
C ARG A 135 -5.18 -8.09 10.73
N LYS A 136 -4.66 -8.50 9.58
CA LYS A 136 -5.24 -9.54 8.71
C LYS A 136 -4.17 -10.54 8.29
N SER A 137 -4.52 -11.82 8.23
CA SER A 137 -3.64 -12.90 7.77
C SER A 137 -3.77 -13.18 6.27
N GLU A 138 -4.87 -12.78 5.65
CA GLU A 138 -5.15 -12.91 4.22
C GLU A 138 -5.12 -11.52 3.57
N TYR A 139 -4.42 -11.41 2.45
CA TYR A 139 -4.17 -10.15 1.77
C TYR A 139 -3.75 -10.38 0.33
N GLU A 140 -3.64 -9.29 -0.43
CA GLU A 140 -3.01 -9.28 -1.76
C GLU A 140 -1.79 -8.36 -1.71
N VAL A 141 -0.71 -8.77 -2.37
CA VAL A 141 0.55 -8.01 -2.47
C VAL A 141 0.61 -7.37 -3.85
N LEU A 142 1.01 -6.10 -3.91
CA LEU A 142 1.26 -5.41 -5.17
C LEU A 142 2.58 -5.91 -5.77
N VAL A 143 2.55 -6.36 -7.02
CA VAL A 143 3.69 -6.99 -7.71
C VAL A 143 3.87 -6.38 -9.09
N ALA A 144 5.12 -6.18 -9.52
CA ALA A 144 5.43 -5.83 -10.91
C ALA A 144 5.47 -7.07 -11.81
N LYS A 145 4.71 -7.06 -12.92
CA LYS A 145 4.57 -8.18 -13.87
C LYS A 145 5.90 -8.71 -14.41
N SER A 146 6.89 -7.84 -14.60
CA SER A 146 8.21 -8.21 -15.12
C SER A 146 8.94 -9.27 -14.29
N TYR A 147 8.50 -9.52 -13.06
CA TYR A 147 9.05 -10.52 -12.16
C TYR A 147 8.17 -11.78 -12.02
N VAL A 148 6.97 -11.77 -12.60
CA VAL A 148 6.00 -12.88 -12.53
C VAL A 148 6.03 -13.72 -13.79
N LEU A 149 6.33 -13.12 -14.95
CA LEU A 149 6.46 -13.85 -16.20
C LEU A 149 7.90 -14.37 -16.35
N PRO A 150 8.10 -15.66 -16.69
CA PRO A 150 9.39 -16.07 -17.23
C PRO A 150 9.65 -15.19 -18.45
N THR A 151 10.85 -14.60 -18.51
CA THR A 151 11.30 -13.91 -19.72
C THR A 151 11.21 -14.91 -20.86
N GLU A 152 10.25 -14.71 -21.77
CA GLU A 152 10.27 -15.43 -23.04
C GLU A 152 11.62 -15.11 -23.68
N LYS A 153 12.45 -16.15 -23.85
CA LYS A 153 13.69 -16.09 -24.62
C LYS A 153 13.39 -16.06 -26.11
#